data_AF-A0A1I7FZ65-F1
#
_entry.id   AF-A0A1I7FZ65-F1
#
_cell.length_a   1.000
_cell.length_b   1.000
_cell.length_c   1.000
_cell.angle_alpha   90.00
_cell.angle_beta   90.00
_cell.angle_gamma   90.00
#
_symmetry.space_group_name_H-M   'P 1'
#
loop_
_entity.id
_entity.type
_entity.pdbx_description
1 polymer ?
#
loop_
_entity_poly.entity_id
_entity_poly.type
_entity_poly.pdbx_seq_one_letter_code
_entity_poly.pdbx_strand_id
1 'polypeptide(L)'
;MSNKKDDVLKVVKLVVEFIDKLTEEEINGIIDGKVKFYIEGKQKTASKVKEIENFDEIVSRINSIENREEATEYIKSLKLTNVCLISLGSKFGITIKKSYKKEKIISTIVESVVGNRLKVEGLRSGILGGE
;
A
#
# COMPACT_ATOMS: atom_id res chain seq x y z
N MET A 1 18.53 25.46 27.96
CA MET A 1 19.74 24.65 27.70
C MET A 1 19.30 23.24 27.38
N SER A 2 19.42 22.78 26.13
CA SER A 2 19.12 21.39 25.77
C SER A 2 20.07 20.47 26.53
N ASN A 3 19.53 19.65 27.41
CA ASN A 3 20.29 18.74 28.25
C ASN A 3 20.72 17.57 27.36
N LYS A 4 21.92 17.65 26.77
CA LYS A 4 22.47 16.70 25.78
C LYS A 4 22.34 15.22 26.20
N LYS A 5 22.26 14.94 27.51
CA LYS A 5 22.01 13.61 28.09
C LYS A 5 20.62 13.06 27.77
N ASP A 6 19.57 13.89 27.87
CA ASP A 6 18.19 13.51 27.55
C ASP A 6 18.03 13.18 26.07
N ASP A 7 18.71 13.94 25.20
CA ASP A 7 18.65 13.71 23.76
C ASP A 7 19.39 12.42 23.36
N VAL A 8 20.52 12.10 24.00
CA VAL A 8 21.21 10.81 23.81
C VAL A 8 20.35 9.65 24.26
N LEU A 9 19.68 9.75 25.41
CA LEU A 9 18.76 8.72 25.90
C LEU A 9 17.61 8.44 24.93
N LYS A 10 17.06 9.47 24.29
CA LYS A 10 16.04 9.31 23.26
C LYS A 10 16.57 8.58 22.02
N VAL A 11 17.79 8.92 21.58
CA VAL A 11 18.42 8.26 20.43
C VAL A 11 18.73 6.79 20.74
N VAL A 12 19.24 6.49 21.93
CA VAL A 12 19.53 5.10 22.33
C VAL A 12 18.26 4.26 22.34
N LYS A 13 17.15 4.78 22.87
CA LYS A 13 15.85 4.08 22.82
C LYS A 13 15.42 3.77 21.39
N LEU A 14 15.50 4.75 20.50
CA LEU A 14 15.15 4.56 19.08
C LEU A 14 16.01 3.50 18.39
N VAL A 15 17.31 3.45 18.71
CA VAL A 15 18.22 2.44 18.17
C VAL A 15 17.84 1.05 18.69
N VAL A 16 17.51 0.90 19.97
CA VAL A 16 17.09 -0.39 20.55
C VAL A 16 15.78 -0.87 19.92
N GLU A 17 14.78 0.01 19.77
CA GLU A 17 13.51 -0.33 19.10
C GLU A 17 13.68 -0.66 17.60
N PHE A 18 14.77 -0.18 16.98
CA PHE A 18 15.10 -0.52 15.60
C PHE A 18 15.77 -1.89 15.51
N ILE A 19 16.70 -2.19 16.43
CA ILE A 19 17.36 -3.50 16.51
C ILE A 19 16.34 -4.61 16.80
N ASP A 20 15.34 -4.35 17.65
CA ASP A 20 14.27 -5.30 17.97
C ASP A 20 13.41 -5.72 16.77
N LYS A 21 13.43 -4.94 15.68
CA LYS A 21 12.68 -5.22 14.44
C LYS A 21 13.50 -5.92 13.38
N LEU A 22 14.79 -6.13 13.61
CA LEU A 22 15.66 -6.83 12.68
C LEU A 22 15.44 -8.33 12.80
N THR A 23 15.54 -9.01 11.66
CA THR A 23 15.52 -10.47 11.63
C THR A 23 16.82 -11.05 12.22
N GLU A 24 16.77 -12.30 12.68
CA GLU A 24 17.96 -13.00 13.18
C GLU A 24 19.10 -13.04 12.15
N GLU A 25 18.76 -13.12 10.87
CA GLU A 25 19.73 -13.10 9.76
C GLU A 25 20.43 -11.74 9.63
N GLU A 26 19.69 -10.64 9.79
CA GLU A 26 20.25 -9.29 9.78
C GLU A 26 21.10 -9.02 11.02
N ILE A 27 20.65 -9.45 12.20
CA ILE A 27 21.40 -9.34 13.46
C ILE A 27 22.73 -10.09 13.34
N ASN A 28 22.72 -11.33 12.88
CA ASN A 28 23.94 -12.11 12.66
C ASN A 28 24.83 -11.49 11.58
N GLY A 29 24.24 -10.95 10.51
CA GLY A 29 24.96 -10.21 9.48
C GLY A 29 25.67 -8.96 10.00
N ILE A 30 25.08 -8.28 10.98
CA ILE A 30 25.68 -7.14 11.68
C ILE A 30 26.84 -7.60 12.58
N ILE A 31 26.63 -8.67 13.37
CA ILE A 31 27.65 -9.23 14.27
C ILE A 31 28.87 -9.72 13.49
N ASP A 32 28.66 -10.38 12.35
CA ASP A 32 29.70 -10.87 11.44
C ASP A 32 30.36 -9.76 10.61
N GLY A 33 29.87 -8.51 10.69
CA GLY A 33 30.38 -7.38 9.90
C GLY A 33 30.05 -7.44 8.41
N LYS A 34 29.14 -8.35 8.00
CA LYS A 34 28.62 -8.48 6.62
C LYS A 34 27.62 -7.37 6.29
N VAL A 35 26.96 -6.81 7.30
CA VAL A 35 25.95 -5.75 7.21
C VAL A 35 26.42 -4.53 8.01
N LYS A 36 26.25 -3.33 7.48
CA LYS A 36 26.69 -2.07 8.10
C LYS A 36 25.49 -1.15 8.36
N PHE A 37 25.50 -0.50 9.54
CA PHE A 37 24.56 0.57 9.84
C PHE A 37 25.02 1.88 9.23
N TYR A 38 24.10 2.56 8.56
CA TYR A 38 24.30 3.94 8.10
C TYR A 38 23.13 4.79 8.57
N ILE A 39 23.44 5.97 9.10
CA ILE A 39 22.45 6.99 9.46
C ILE A 39 22.36 7.95 8.27
N GLU A 40 21.26 7.91 7.54
CA GLU A 40 21.03 8.81 6.42
C GLU A 40 20.38 10.12 6.90
N GLY A 41 21.05 11.25 6.66
CA GLY A 41 20.61 12.58 7.10
C GLY A 41 19.74 13.31 6.06
N LYS A 42 18.44 13.45 6.39
CA LYS A 42 17.39 14.31 5.79
C LYS A 42 16.98 14.06 4.33
N GLN A 43 15.74 13.57 4.13
CA GLN A 43 14.59 14.44 3.83
C GLN A 43 13.21 13.75 3.96
N LYS A 44 12.24 14.55 4.44
CA LYS A 44 10.77 14.46 4.34
C LYS A 44 10.14 13.09 4.60
N THR A 45 9.38 13.01 5.70
CA THR A 45 8.31 12.02 5.96
C THR A 45 7.88 11.26 4.71
N ALA A 46 8.61 10.17 4.40
CA ALA A 46 8.11 9.15 3.53
C ALA A 46 6.87 8.66 4.25
N SER A 47 5.70 9.00 3.71
CA SER A 47 4.45 8.38 4.15
C SER A 47 4.73 6.90 4.15
N LYS A 48 4.76 6.25 5.32
CA LYS A 48 4.96 4.81 5.46
C LYS A 48 4.10 4.17 4.37
N VAL A 49 4.75 3.69 3.33
CA VAL A 49 4.11 2.85 2.34
C VAL A 49 3.77 1.62 3.16
N LYS A 50 2.50 1.46 3.53
CA LYS A 50 2.06 0.25 4.20
C LYS A 50 2.25 -0.87 3.19
N GLU A 51 3.20 -1.76 3.45
CA GLU A 51 3.13 -3.10 2.91
C GLU A 51 1.93 -3.74 3.61
N ILE A 52 0.85 -3.88 2.86
CA ILE A 52 -0.37 -4.48 3.36
C ILE A 52 -0.29 -5.95 3.03
N GLU A 53 0.05 -6.76 4.04
CA GLU A 53 0.12 -8.22 3.91
C GLU A 53 -1.27 -8.84 3.71
N ASN A 54 -2.32 -8.19 4.22
CA ASN A 54 -3.70 -8.67 4.07
C ASN A 54 -4.60 -7.68 3.31
N PHE A 55 -4.94 -8.04 2.08
CA PHE A 55 -5.81 -7.24 1.20
C PHE A 55 -7.31 -7.47 1.45
N ASP A 56 -7.71 -8.42 2.30
CA ASP A 56 -9.13 -8.85 2.41
C ASP A 56 -10.06 -7.73 2.91
N GLU A 57 -9.59 -6.90 3.85
CA GLU A 57 -10.34 -5.72 4.32
C GLU A 57 -10.51 -4.68 3.20
N ILE A 58 -9.46 -4.49 2.40
CA ILE A 58 -9.46 -3.52 1.28
C ILE A 58 -10.38 -4.01 0.17
N VAL A 59 -10.34 -5.31 -0.13
CA VAL A 59 -11.22 -5.94 -1.11
C VAL A 59 -12.67 -5.78 -0.68
N SER A 60 -12.97 -6.07 0.59
CA SER A 60 -14.31 -5.90 1.16
C SER A 60 -14.76 -4.45 1.08
N ARG A 61 -13.89 -3.50 1.41
CA ARG A 61 -14.20 -2.07 1.37
C ARG A 61 -14.47 -1.56 -0.03
N ILE A 62 -13.63 -1.92 -1.01
CA ILE A 62 -13.82 -1.56 -2.42
C ILE A 62 -15.12 -2.17 -2.96
N ASN A 63 -15.44 -3.41 -2.57
CA ASN A 63 -16.72 -4.03 -2.93
C ASN A 63 -17.94 -3.32 -2.34
N SER A 64 -17.82 -2.58 -1.24
CA SER A 64 -18.93 -1.79 -0.70
C SER A 64 -19.12 -0.43 -1.39
N ILE A 65 -18.14 0.06 -2.14
CA ILE A 65 -18.19 1.40 -2.76
C ILE A 65 -18.99 1.34 -4.06
N GLU A 66 -20.00 2.19 -4.21
CA GLU A 66 -20.88 2.27 -5.38
C GLU A 66 -20.45 3.30 -6.43
N ASN A 67 -19.61 4.26 -6.05
CA ASN A 67 -19.13 5.29 -6.94
C ASN A 67 -17.68 5.02 -7.40
N ARG A 68 -17.43 5.17 -8.71
CA ARG A 68 -16.08 5.09 -9.30
C ARG A 68 -15.12 6.14 -8.72
N GLU A 69 -15.63 7.33 -8.43
CA GLU A 69 -14.83 8.45 -7.90
C GLU A 69 -14.38 8.15 -6.46
N GLU A 70 -15.32 7.71 -5.62
CA GLU A 70 -15.04 7.32 -4.24
C GLU A 70 -14.06 6.14 -4.16
N ALA A 71 -14.20 5.15 -5.05
CA ALA A 71 -13.27 4.02 -5.11
C ALA A 71 -11.86 4.47 -5.52
N THR A 72 -11.77 5.43 -6.43
CA THR A 72 -10.49 6.00 -6.88
C THR A 72 -9.81 6.78 -5.77
N GLU A 73 -10.54 7.62 -5.04
CA GLU A 73 -10.02 8.35 -3.89
C GLU A 73 -9.58 7.42 -2.78
N TYR A 74 -10.38 6.39 -2.48
CA TYR A 74 -10.03 5.40 -1.47
C TYR A 74 -8.71 4.70 -1.80
N ILE A 75 -8.55 4.18 -3.03
CA ILE A 75 -7.29 3.51 -3.44
C ILE A 75 -6.10 4.47 -3.43
N LYS A 76 -6.30 5.74 -3.84
CA LYS A 76 -5.26 6.78 -3.75
C LYS A 76 -4.87 7.07 -2.30
N SER A 77 -5.84 7.10 -1.38
CA SER A 77 -5.63 7.37 0.05
C SER A 77 -4.77 6.31 0.73
N LEU A 78 -4.83 5.05 0.26
CA LEU A 78 -4.03 3.93 0.77
C LEU A 78 -2.53 4.07 0.46
N LYS A 79 -2.14 4.99 -0.44
CA LYS A 79 -0.74 5.28 -0.82
C LYS A 79 0.08 4.03 -1.17
N LEU A 80 -0.57 3.02 -1.75
CA LEU A 80 0.05 1.73 -2.12
C LEU A 80 1.14 1.90 -3.19
N THR A 81 2.12 0.99 -3.18
CA THR A 81 3.09 0.83 -4.28
C THR A 81 2.45 0.20 -5.51
N ASN A 82 3.09 0.35 -6.67
CA ASN A 82 2.64 -0.30 -7.89
C ASN A 82 2.59 -1.83 -7.73
N VAL A 83 3.54 -2.41 -6.98
CA VAL A 83 3.56 -3.85 -6.68
C VAL A 83 2.32 -4.25 -5.87
N CYS A 84 2.02 -3.54 -4.78
CA CYS A 84 0.82 -3.80 -3.98
C CYS A 84 -0.48 -3.59 -4.78
N LEU A 85 -0.54 -2.58 -5.65
CA LEU A 85 -1.71 -2.36 -6.50
C LEU A 85 -1.91 -3.49 -7.53
N ILE A 86 -0.83 -4.03 -8.09
CA ILE A 86 -0.90 -5.19 -8.99
C ILE A 86 -1.37 -6.44 -8.23
N SER A 87 -0.87 -6.65 -7.01
CA SER A 87 -1.33 -7.74 -6.14
C SER A 87 -2.81 -7.59 -5.75
N LEU A 88 -3.24 -6.37 -5.43
CA LEU A 88 -4.65 -6.05 -5.18
C LEU A 88 -5.51 -6.37 -6.41
N GLY A 89 -5.09 -5.96 -7.61
CA GLY A 89 -5.78 -6.30 -8.85
C GLY A 89 -5.88 -7.81 -9.08
N SER A 90 -4.82 -8.54 -8.76
CA SER A 90 -4.77 -10.01 -8.89
C SER A 90 -5.79 -10.70 -7.95
N LYS A 91 -6.03 -10.15 -6.75
CA LYS A 91 -7.07 -10.63 -5.83
C LYS A 91 -8.48 -10.47 -6.39
N PHE A 92 -8.70 -9.46 -7.22
CA PHE A 92 -9.94 -9.27 -7.97
C PHE A 92 -9.99 -10.07 -9.29
N GLY A 93 -8.98 -10.88 -9.60
CA GLY A 93 -8.88 -11.62 -10.86
C GLY A 93 -8.48 -10.76 -12.07
N ILE A 94 -7.94 -9.56 -11.84
CA ILE A 94 -7.58 -8.60 -12.89
C ILE A 94 -6.11 -8.77 -13.27
N THR A 95 -5.84 -9.03 -14.54
CA THR A 95 -4.47 -9.08 -15.05
C THR A 95 -3.97 -7.67 -15.39
N ILE A 96 -3.00 -7.18 -14.62
CA ILE A 96 -2.41 -5.85 -14.80
C ILE A 96 -0.98 -5.97 -15.31
N LYS A 97 -0.67 -5.31 -16.42
CA LYS A 97 0.70 -5.30 -16.99
C LYS A 97 1.63 -4.46 -16.11
N LYS A 98 2.83 -4.98 -15.84
CA LYS A 98 3.87 -4.28 -15.05
C LYS A 98 4.31 -2.93 -15.64
N SER A 99 4.11 -2.72 -16.93
CA SER A 99 4.43 -1.45 -17.62
C SER A 99 3.41 -0.33 -17.37
N TYR A 100 2.29 -0.61 -16.70
CA TYR A 100 1.25 0.39 -16.48
C TYR A 100 1.68 1.42 -15.45
N LYS A 101 1.38 2.69 -15.74
CA LYS A 101 1.53 3.78 -14.77
C LYS A 101 0.52 3.61 -13.63
N LYS A 102 0.87 4.11 -12.43
CA LYS A 102 0.04 4.01 -11.21
C LYS A 102 -1.42 4.38 -11.44
N GLU A 103 -1.68 5.49 -12.14
CA GLU A 103 -3.03 5.96 -12.44
C GLU A 103 -3.81 4.97 -13.31
N LYS A 104 -3.16 4.35 -14.29
CA LYS A 104 -3.75 3.33 -15.17
C LYS A 104 -4.05 2.04 -14.40
N ILE A 105 -3.21 1.67 -13.45
CA ILE A 105 -3.43 0.52 -12.56
C ILE A 105 -4.70 0.76 -11.74
N ILE A 106 -4.80 1.91 -11.08
CA ILE A 106 -5.96 2.27 -10.24
C ILE A 106 -7.24 2.30 -11.08
N SER A 107 -7.24 2.96 -12.24
CA SER A 107 -8.44 3.03 -13.08
C SER A 107 -8.88 1.66 -13.60
N THR A 108 -7.95 0.75 -13.90
CA THR A 108 -8.27 -0.61 -14.32
C THR A 108 -8.93 -1.40 -13.19
N ILE A 109 -8.45 -1.25 -11.95
CA ILE A 109 -9.05 -1.90 -10.77
C ILE A 109 -10.47 -1.38 -10.56
N VAL A 110 -10.65 -0.06 -10.53
CA VAL A 110 -11.96 0.58 -10.31
C VAL A 110 -12.98 0.20 -11.39
N GLU A 111 -12.59 0.24 -12.67
CA GLU A 111 -13.50 -0.10 -13.77
C GLU A 111 -13.88 -1.58 -13.75
N SER A 112 -12.96 -2.46 -13.39
CA SER A 112 -13.23 -3.91 -13.34
C SER A 112 -14.10 -4.30 -12.15
N VAL A 113 -13.97 -3.63 -11.01
CA VAL A 113 -14.76 -3.95 -9.80
C VAL A 113 -16.09 -3.18 -9.79
N VAL A 114 -16.03 -1.85 -9.77
CA VAL A 114 -17.23 -1.00 -9.67
C VAL A 114 -17.93 -0.91 -11.02
N GLY A 115 -17.17 -0.72 -12.10
CA GLY A 115 -17.74 -0.58 -13.45
C GLY A 115 -18.44 -1.84 -13.94
N ASN A 116 -17.90 -3.03 -13.67
CA ASN A 116 -18.55 -4.29 -14.03
C ASN A 116 -19.83 -4.52 -13.22
N ARG A 117 -19.83 -4.19 -11.93
CA ARG A 117 -21.04 -4.29 -11.10
C ARG A 117 -22.16 -3.36 -11.59
N LEU A 118 -21.84 -2.10 -11.89
CA LEU A 118 -22.80 -1.15 -12.45
C LEU A 118 -23.37 -1.63 -13.80
N LYS A 119 -22.55 -2.27 -14.65
CA LYS A 119 -23.03 -2.88 -15.90
C LYS A 119 -24.01 -4.02 -15.63
N VAL A 120 -23.67 -4.93 -14.72
CA VAL A 120 -24.54 -6.05 -14.32
C VAL A 120 -25.85 -5.55 -13.70
N GLU A 121 -25.80 -4.51 -12.89
CA GLU A 121 -26.98 -3.91 -12.26
C GLU A 121 -27.87 -3.17 -13.27
N GLY A 122 -27.27 -2.45 -14.23
CA GLY A 122 -27.99 -1.83 -15.34
C GLY A 122 -28.64 -2.85 -16.28
N LEU A 123 -27.98 -3.98 -16.52
CA LEU A 123 -28.56 -5.12 -17.25
C LEU A 123 -29.72 -5.75 -16.47
N ARG A 124 -29.57 -5.96 -15.16
CA ARG A 124 -30.64 -6.49 -14.28
C ARG A 124 -31.83 -5.54 -14.18
N SER A 125 -31.59 -4.24 -14.24
CA SER A 125 -32.63 -3.20 -14.17
C SER A 125 -33.27 -2.89 -15.53
N GLY A 126 -32.87 -3.59 -16.60
CA GLY A 126 -33.51 -3.51 -17.92
C GLY A 126 -33.27 -2.21 -18.70
N ILE A 127 -32.32 -1.37 -18.28
CA ILE A 127 -32.19 0.01 -18.81
C ILE A 127 -31.33 0.07 -20.10
N LEU A 128 -30.71 -1.05 -20.51
CA LEU A 128 -29.81 -1.10 -21.68
C LEU A 128 -30.24 -2.12 -22.76
N GLY A 129 -31.48 -2.61 -22.70
CA GLY A 129 -32.07 -3.49 -23.71
C GLY A 129 -33.28 -2.83 -24.38
N GLY A 130 -33.05 -1.78 -25.16
CA GLY A 130 -34.02 -1.23 -26.10
C GLY A 130 -33.37 -1.18 -27.48
N GLU A 131 -33.69 -2.17 -28.31
CA GLU A 131 -33.53 -2.11 -29.77
C GLU A 131 -34.50 -1.09 -30.37
#